data_AF-I7K0W6-F1
#
_entry.id   AF-I7K0W6-F1
#
_cell.length_a   1.000
_cell.length_b   1.000
_cell.length_c   1.000
_cell.angle_alpha   90.00
_cell.angle_beta   90.00
_cell.angle_gamma   90.00
#
_symmetry.space_group_name_H-M   'P 1'
#
loop_
_entity.id
_entity.type
_entity.pdbx_description
1 polymer ?
#
loop_
_entity_poly.entity_id
_entity_poly.type
_entity_poly.pdbx_seq_one_letter_code
_entity_poly.pdbx_strand_id
1 'polypeptide(L)'
;MSQYNKTVLTRAGLELAKKANAGQAKFGITRAVTSADDWSGKTTQDLEEVTAIPNIMQQGTIMDAEEVESNNSVIGVSLRFTNKDLSTGYQIRVIGLYVKEEGQDKDFLYAVTTAVTPEYMPGFGDKVLYRFNMQMYLVIGKAQAVNVVIDEGTAVTHGQFDKYKGELNQDLEKIKDAHKEDMSHVVKSASINGGAEIIPNESGKLELFFPDPDLSKYVSLEQLKELLKNKADTTAVPDKTDTENGIKEAKAMAKAADDKAQDALNRKADKTDVYSKSNIDDIHSKTYFRKQGMDQNGNAVEIRANAVKQSNGGYAIDIYDTDKTAAKLQEVLPQVAKLNTAKDGVQKEAPDFNTLTDSGNYYVTNTSDATNAPSSSWGNLVVWHGTGARIEQVYFPDSRDAPFFRMNSGGNWLAWKQLITKDDVESRFGVTNGKVANHENRITKLEQNEFTIRHYTKAQEAEGMAWVNEDPTHRLVMVTDG
;
A
#
# COMPACT_ATOMS: atom_id res chain seq x y z
N MET A 1 -22.94 -4.07 20.41
CA MET A 1 -23.28 -2.89 19.62
C MET A 1 -22.27 -2.79 18.50
N SER A 2 -22.70 -2.47 17.28
CA SER A 2 -21.78 -2.21 16.18
C SER A 2 -20.95 -0.95 16.46
N GLN A 3 -19.76 -0.90 15.85
CA GLN A 3 -18.81 0.20 15.96
C GLN A 3 -18.18 0.42 14.59
N TYR A 4 -18.12 1.68 14.17
CA TYR A 4 -17.57 2.08 12.88
C TYR A 4 -16.46 3.12 13.05
N ASN A 5 -15.51 3.11 12.11
CA ASN A 5 -14.45 4.10 12.03
C ASN A 5 -15.02 5.46 11.61
N LYS A 6 -14.24 6.53 11.85
CA LYS A 6 -14.54 7.86 11.34
C LYS A 6 -14.69 7.82 9.82
N THR A 7 -15.63 8.60 9.30
CA THR A 7 -15.83 8.75 7.86
C THR A 7 -14.61 9.38 7.20
N VAL A 8 -14.18 8.79 6.09
CA VAL A 8 -13.06 9.26 5.26
C VAL A 8 -13.64 9.78 3.95
N LEU A 9 -13.25 11.00 3.56
CA LEU A 9 -13.59 11.54 2.24
C LEU A 9 -12.68 10.89 1.20
N THR A 10 -13.24 10.50 0.05
CA THR A 10 -12.41 10.10 -1.09
C THR A 10 -11.67 11.32 -1.66
N ARG A 11 -10.68 11.13 -2.51
CA ARG A 11 -9.98 12.21 -3.21
C ARG A 11 -10.94 13.07 -4.02
N ALA A 12 -11.92 12.44 -4.68
CA ALA A 12 -12.99 13.15 -5.38
C ALA A 12 -13.89 13.93 -4.41
N GLY A 13 -14.23 13.35 -3.25
CA GLY A 13 -15.01 14.01 -2.21
C GLY A 13 -14.28 15.21 -1.59
N LEU A 14 -12.99 15.09 -1.31
CA LEU A 14 -12.16 16.16 -0.77
C LEU A 14 -12.06 17.34 -1.74
N GLU A 15 -11.85 17.08 -3.04
CA GLU A 15 -11.78 18.12 -4.06
C GLU A 15 -13.14 18.83 -4.22
N LEU A 16 -14.25 18.09 -4.20
CA LEU A 16 -15.58 18.69 -4.24
C LEU A 16 -15.86 19.52 -2.97
N ALA A 17 -15.47 19.03 -1.79
CA ALA A 17 -15.60 19.77 -0.52
C ALA A 17 -14.85 21.10 -0.56
N LYS A 18 -13.63 21.13 -1.12
CA LYS A 18 -12.84 22.36 -1.29
C LYS A 18 -13.56 23.36 -2.21
N LYS A 19 -14.07 22.91 -3.35
CA LYS A 19 -14.82 23.76 -4.29
C LYS A 19 -16.10 24.31 -3.65
N ALA A 20 -16.84 23.46 -2.94
CA ALA A 20 -18.06 23.83 -2.24
C ALA A 20 -17.79 24.88 -1.15
N ASN A 21 -16.72 24.70 -0.37
CA ASN A 21 -16.27 25.67 0.63
C ASN A 21 -15.94 27.05 0.01
N ALA A 22 -15.32 27.04 -1.17
CA ALA A 22 -15.04 28.24 -1.95
C ALA A 22 -16.28 28.87 -2.61
N GLY A 23 -17.47 28.25 -2.49
CA GLY A 23 -18.70 28.68 -3.16
C GLY A 23 -18.70 28.44 -4.67
N GLN A 24 -17.82 27.58 -5.16
CA GLN A 24 -17.60 27.32 -6.59
C GLN A 24 -18.34 26.08 -7.11
N ALA A 25 -18.86 25.23 -6.23
CA ALA A 25 -19.60 24.03 -6.59
C ALA A 25 -20.79 23.84 -5.66
N LYS A 26 -21.87 23.29 -6.21
CA LYS A 26 -23.00 22.73 -5.47
C LYS A 26 -23.13 21.27 -5.84
N PHE A 27 -23.57 20.44 -4.92
CA PHE A 27 -23.76 19.02 -5.17
C PHE A 27 -24.92 18.46 -4.38
N GLY A 28 -25.49 17.36 -4.87
CA GLY A 28 -26.53 16.64 -4.15
C GLY A 28 -26.11 15.24 -3.75
N ILE A 29 -26.55 14.80 -2.58
CA ILE A 29 -26.39 13.40 -2.14
C ILE A 29 -27.38 12.55 -2.94
N THR A 30 -26.88 11.55 -3.66
CA THR A 30 -27.71 10.74 -4.57
C THR A 30 -28.15 9.43 -3.94
N ARG A 31 -27.25 8.75 -3.23
CA ARG A 31 -27.52 7.46 -2.60
C ARG A 31 -26.49 7.11 -1.53
N ALA A 32 -26.92 6.33 -0.55
CA ALA A 32 -26.03 5.62 0.36
C ALA A 32 -26.04 4.13 0.01
N VAL A 33 -24.93 3.45 0.20
CA VAL A 33 -24.79 2.01 -0.10
C VAL A 33 -24.04 1.28 0.99
N THR A 34 -24.28 -0.02 1.11
CA THR A 34 -23.56 -0.92 2.02
C THR A 34 -22.91 -2.07 1.25
N SER A 35 -21.79 -2.59 1.76
CA SER A 35 -21.12 -3.78 1.25
C SER A 35 -20.64 -4.71 2.37
N ALA A 36 -20.52 -5.99 2.04
CA ALA A 36 -19.98 -7.04 2.89
C ALA A 36 -18.46 -7.23 2.74
N ASP A 37 -17.82 -6.47 1.84
CA ASP A 37 -16.38 -6.57 1.60
C ASP A 37 -15.56 -6.20 2.84
N ASP A 38 -14.45 -6.89 3.07
CA ASP A 38 -13.57 -6.64 4.22
C ASP A 38 -12.49 -5.62 3.89
N TRP A 39 -12.68 -4.38 4.38
CA TRP A 39 -11.73 -3.28 4.24
C TRP A 39 -10.98 -2.96 5.54
N SER A 40 -10.98 -3.88 6.51
CA SER A 40 -10.31 -3.67 7.81
C SER A 40 -8.80 -3.47 7.70
N GLY A 41 -8.16 -4.00 6.66
CA GLY A 41 -6.74 -3.82 6.38
C GLY A 41 -6.37 -2.56 5.57
N LYS A 42 -7.36 -1.77 5.11
CA LYS A 42 -7.09 -0.55 4.34
C LYS A 42 -6.71 0.60 5.26
N THR A 43 -5.66 1.33 4.92
CA THR A 43 -5.28 2.58 5.59
C THR A 43 -6.23 3.72 5.20
N THR A 44 -6.19 4.84 5.93
CA THR A 44 -6.93 6.07 5.54
C THR A 44 -6.56 6.52 4.12
N GLN A 45 -5.28 6.45 3.75
CA GLN A 45 -4.82 6.81 2.40
C GLN A 45 -5.38 5.87 1.33
N ASP A 46 -5.48 4.56 1.61
CA ASP A 46 -6.11 3.62 0.70
C ASP A 46 -7.60 3.92 0.49
N LEU A 47 -8.30 4.36 1.55
CA LEU A 47 -9.71 4.75 1.51
C LEU A 47 -9.93 6.07 0.76
N GLU A 48 -9.01 7.02 0.88
CA GLU A 48 -9.01 8.28 0.12
C GLU A 48 -8.93 8.00 -1.39
N GLU A 49 -8.19 6.98 -1.83
CA GLU A 49 -8.05 6.64 -3.25
C GLU A 49 -9.19 5.78 -3.83
N VAL A 50 -10.18 5.39 -3.02
CA VAL A 50 -11.32 4.60 -3.50
C VAL A 50 -12.25 5.45 -4.37
N THR A 51 -12.59 4.92 -5.55
CA THR A 51 -13.52 5.58 -6.48
C THR A 51 -14.92 4.95 -6.51
N ALA A 52 -15.05 3.68 -6.08
CA ALA A 52 -16.31 2.96 -6.00
C ALA A 52 -16.26 1.83 -4.96
N ILE A 53 -17.43 1.47 -4.42
CA ILE A 53 -17.61 0.29 -3.57
C ILE A 53 -18.09 -0.89 -4.44
N PRO A 54 -17.35 -2.01 -4.50
CA PRO A 54 -17.81 -3.23 -5.15
C PRO A 54 -18.84 -3.97 -4.29
N ASN A 55 -19.51 -4.96 -4.88
CA ASN A 55 -20.40 -5.90 -4.19
C ASN A 55 -21.45 -5.21 -3.30
N ILE A 56 -22.11 -4.18 -3.83
CA ILE A 56 -23.15 -3.43 -3.10
C ILE A 56 -24.29 -4.38 -2.73
N MET A 57 -24.58 -4.45 -1.44
CA MET A 57 -25.61 -5.32 -0.86
C MET A 57 -26.96 -4.61 -0.73
N GLN A 58 -26.96 -3.33 -0.35
CA GLN A 58 -28.18 -2.54 -0.20
C GLN A 58 -27.96 -1.07 -0.60
N GLN A 59 -29.05 -0.42 -1.00
CA GLN A 59 -29.12 1.04 -1.08
C GLN A 59 -29.88 1.56 0.15
N GLY A 60 -29.38 2.64 0.73
CA GLY A 60 -29.96 3.31 1.88
C GLY A 60 -30.77 4.52 1.49
N THR A 61 -31.75 4.85 2.32
CA THR A 61 -32.53 6.08 2.26
C THR A 61 -31.81 7.20 3.00
N ILE A 62 -31.79 8.40 2.45
CA ILE A 62 -31.30 9.59 3.16
C ILE A 62 -32.48 10.17 3.94
N MET A 63 -32.38 10.13 5.26
CA MET A 63 -33.44 10.58 6.17
C MET A 63 -33.34 12.07 6.45
N ASP A 64 -32.12 12.56 6.63
CA ASP A 64 -31.88 13.94 7.04
C ASP A 64 -30.45 14.36 6.71
N ALA A 65 -30.22 15.66 6.62
CA ALA A 65 -28.89 16.23 6.54
C ALA A 65 -28.88 17.57 7.26
N GLU A 66 -28.27 17.57 8.44
CA GLU A 66 -28.28 18.73 9.32
C GLU A 66 -26.87 19.26 9.53
N GLU A 67 -26.77 20.56 9.76
CA GLU A 67 -25.53 21.19 10.17
C GLU A 67 -25.26 20.89 11.65
N VAL A 68 -24.07 20.38 11.93
CA VAL A 68 -23.71 19.90 13.27
C VAL A 68 -22.81 20.89 14.00
N GLU A 69 -22.04 21.69 13.26
CA GLU A 69 -21.20 22.74 13.81
C GLU A 69 -21.66 24.11 13.32
N SER A 70 -21.68 25.10 14.22
CA SER A 70 -22.16 26.48 13.98
C SER A 70 -21.38 27.27 12.91
N ASN A 71 -20.34 26.66 12.31
CA ASN A 71 -19.48 27.25 11.30
C ASN A 71 -19.82 26.77 9.87
N ASN A 72 -20.95 26.07 9.68
CA ASN A 72 -21.39 25.45 8.42
C ASN A 72 -20.38 24.47 7.79
N SER A 73 -19.39 23.99 8.52
CA SER A 73 -18.30 23.20 7.93
C SER A 73 -18.54 21.68 7.94
N VAL A 74 -19.46 21.20 8.79
CA VAL A 74 -19.77 19.77 8.97
C VAL A 74 -21.28 19.53 8.87
N ILE A 75 -21.68 18.56 8.03
CA ILE A 75 -23.05 18.05 7.97
C ILE A 75 -23.14 16.63 8.52
N GLY A 76 -24.16 16.35 9.31
CA GLY A 76 -24.56 15.03 9.74
C GLY A 76 -25.65 14.49 8.82
N VAL A 77 -25.33 13.46 8.05
CA VAL A 77 -26.26 12.79 7.13
C VAL A 77 -26.82 11.54 7.80
N SER A 78 -28.12 11.51 8.03
CA SER A 78 -28.84 10.38 8.63
C SER A 78 -29.24 9.37 7.57
N LEU A 79 -28.81 8.12 7.73
CA LEU A 79 -28.96 7.04 6.77
C LEU A 79 -29.86 5.91 7.30
N ARG A 80 -30.88 5.61 6.50
CA ARG A 80 -31.86 4.51 6.50
C ARG A 80 -31.45 3.23 5.78
N PHE A 81 -31.09 2.12 6.44
CA PHE A 81 -31.05 0.81 5.75
C PHE A 81 -32.11 -0.13 6.30
N THR A 82 -32.84 -0.84 5.42
CA THR A 82 -33.89 -1.80 5.81
C THR A 82 -33.67 -3.13 5.11
N ASN A 83 -33.93 -4.25 5.78
CA ASN A 83 -33.74 -5.57 5.18
C ASN A 83 -34.84 -5.99 4.17
N LYS A 84 -35.87 -5.15 3.93
CA LYS A 84 -37.09 -5.54 3.17
C LYS A 84 -36.81 -6.24 1.83
N ASP A 85 -35.78 -5.79 1.10
CA ASP A 85 -35.40 -6.32 -0.21
C ASP A 85 -34.18 -7.26 -0.16
N LEU A 86 -33.75 -7.66 1.04
CA LEU A 86 -32.57 -8.49 1.27
C LEU A 86 -32.94 -9.97 1.41
N SER A 87 -32.45 -10.82 0.51
CA SER A 87 -32.70 -12.27 0.54
C SER A 87 -31.84 -13.01 1.56
N THR A 88 -30.56 -12.64 1.68
CA THR A 88 -29.58 -13.29 2.57
C THR A 88 -28.94 -12.26 3.49
N GLY A 89 -28.84 -12.60 4.77
CA GLY A 89 -28.23 -11.71 5.74
C GLY A 89 -26.72 -11.55 5.54
N TYR A 90 -26.18 -10.41 5.94
CA TYR A 90 -24.75 -10.09 5.81
C TYR A 90 -24.28 -9.13 6.91
N GLN A 91 -22.96 -9.05 7.07
CA GLN A 91 -22.30 -8.09 7.96
C GLN A 91 -22.09 -6.78 7.18
N ILE A 92 -22.66 -5.67 7.68
CA ILE A 92 -22.44 -4.35 7.12
C ILE A 92 -21.02 -3.90 7.47
N ARG A 93 -20.09 -4.07 6.53
CA ARG A 93 -18.66 -3.78 6.74
C ARG A 93 -18.22 -2.44 6.16
N VAL A 94 -18.83 -2.05 5.04
CA VAL A 94 -18.52 -0.81 4.34
C VAL A 94 -19.80 -0.05 4.09
N ILE A 95 -19.79 1.25 4.34
CA ILE A 95 -20.89 2.16 4.05
C ILE A 95 -20.34 3.32 3.24
N GLY A 96 -20.91 3.56 2.07
CA GLY A 96 -20.50 4.65 1.19
C GLY A 96 -21.62 5.62 0.90
N LEU A 97 -21.21 6.87 0.69
CA LEU A 97 -22.10 7.94 0.29
C LEU A 97 -21.70 8.46 -1.08
N TYR A 98 -22.65 8.47 -2.00
CA TYR A 98 -22.46 8.98 -3.36
C TYR A 98 -23.11 10.35 -3.51
N VAL A 99 -22.44 11.21 -4.28
CA VAL A 99 -22.92 12.56 -4.60
C VAL A 99 -22.80 12.84 -6.09
N LYS A 100 -23.56 13.84 -6.55
CA LYS A 100 -23.50 14.36 -7.91
C LYS A 100 -23.33 15.87 -7.87
N GLU A 101 -22.24 16.37 -8.43
CA GLU A 101 -22.00 17.80 -8.61
C GLU A 101 -23.01 18.37 -9.64
N GLU A 102 -23.51 19.58 -9.39
CA GLU A 102 -24.45 20.27 -10.29
C GLU A 102 -23.82 20.43 -11.68
N GLY A 103 -24.54 20.02 -12.73
CA GLY A 103 -24.04 20.01 -14.10
C GLY A 103 -23.27 18.75 -14.51
N GLN A 104 -23.09 17.76 -13.63
CA GLN A 104 -22.57 16.43 -14.01
C GLN A 104 -23.69 15.39 -14.18
N ASP A 105 -23.48 14.44 -15.09
CA ASP A 105 -24.45 13.37 -15.39
C ASP A 105 -24.36 12.17 -14.44
N LYS A 106 -23.17 11.92 -13.86
CA LYS A 106 -22.89 10.73 -13.04
C LYS A 106 -22.60 11.10 -11.61
N ASP A 107 -23.07 10.26 -10.68
CA ASP A 107 -22.64 10.32 -9.31
C ASP A 107 -21.28 9.64 -9.10
N PHE A 108 -20.61 9.99 -8.01
CA PHE A 108 -19.34 9.40 -7.62
C PHE A 108 -19.27 9.22 -6.10
N LEU A 109 -18.39 8.32 -5.65
CA LEU A 109 -18.20 8.04 -4.23
C LEU A 109 -17.55 9.25 -3.55
N TYR A 110 -18.28 9.86 -2.62
CA TYR A 110 -17.84 11.04 -1.87
C TYR A 110 -17.12 10.67 -0.59
N ALA A 111 -17.67 9.70 0.15
CA ALA A 111 -17.18 9.33 1.46
C ALA A 111 -17.42 7.85 1.76
N VAL A 112 -16.57 7.29 2.61
CA VAL A 112 -16.66 5.90 3.07
C VAL A 112 -16.46 5.81 4.59
N THR A 113 -17.18 4.90 5.21
CA THR A 113 -16.99 4.45 6.59
C THR A 113 -16.84 2.93 6.60
N THR A 114 -15.87 2.41 7.36
CA THR A 114 -15.62 0.97 7.54
C THR A 114 -15.93 0.54 8.97
N ALA A 115 -16.36 -0.71 9.15
CA ALA A 115 -16.68 -1.28 10.45
C ALA A 115 -15.42 -1.66 11.26
N VAL A 116 -15.44 -1.38 12.56
CA VAL A 116 -14.58 -2.02 13.57
C VAL A 116 -15.27 -3.30 14.05
N THR A 117 -16.53 -3.17 14.44
CA THR A 117 -17.44 -4.28 14.74
C THR A 117 -18.69 -4.12 13.88
N PRO A 118 -18.88 -4.94 12.83
CA PRO A 118 -19.98 -4.75 11.89
C PRO A 118 -21.34 -5.04 12.53
N GLU A 119 -22.38 -4.41 11.98
CA GLU A 119 -23.77 -4.76 12.30
C GLU A 119 -24.22 -5.91 11.38
N TYR A 120 -24.97 -6.87 11.93
CA TYR A 120 -25.57 -7.94 11.12
C TYR A 120 -26.97 -7.55 10.67
N MET A 121 -27.19 -7.46 9.36
CA MET A 121 -28.52 -7.29 8.79
C MET A 121 -29.06 -8.67 8.36
N PRO A 122 -30.14 -9.20 8.98
CA PRO A 122 -30.73 -10.46 8.57
C PRO A 122 -31.51 -10.31 7.26
N GLY A 123 -31.61 -11.37 6.46
CA GLY A 123 -32.52 -11.40 5.30
C GLY A 123 -34.00 -11.29 5.72
N PHE A 124 -34.87 -10.90 4.81
CA PHE A 124 -36.31 -10.70 5.06
C PHE A 124 -37.14 -11.99 4.96
N GLY A 125 -36.51 -13.17 4.89
CA GLY A 125 -37.20 -14.46 4.74
C GLY A 125 -38.25 -14.73 5.83
N ASP A 126 -37.95 -14.35 7.07
CA ASP A 126 -38.85 -14.52 8.22
C ASP A 126 -39.92 -13.41 8.33
N LYS A 127 -40.00 -12.51 7.34
CA LYS A 127 -40.93 -11.36 7.26
C LYS A 127 -40.87 -10.39 8.43
N VAL A 128 -39.76 -10.39 9.17
CA VAL A 128 -39.47 -9.40 10.22
C VAL A 128 -38.65 -8.26 9.61
N LEU A 129 -39.18 -7.04 9.72
CA LEU A 129 -38.52 -5.83 9.22
C LEU A 129 -37.46 -5.36 10.22
N TYR A 130 -36.19 -5.39 9.79
CA TYR A 130 -35.06 -4.81 10.51
C TYR A 130 -34.67 -3.46 9.89
N ARG A 131 -34.23 -2.55 10.76
CA ARG A 131 -33.76 -1.22 10.40
C ARG A 131 -32.41 -0.96 11.05
N PHE A 132 -31.47 -0.49 10.25
CA PHE A 132 -30.19 0.03 10.70
C PHE A 132 -30.13 1.52 10.36
N ASN A 133 -30.04 2.35 11.41
CA ASN A 133 -29.92 3.79 11.29
C ASN A 133 -28.49 4.19 11.63
N MET A 134 -27.88 5.06 10.83
CA MET A 134 -26.54 5.60 11.11
C MET A 134 -26.44 7.07 10.70
N GLN A 135 -25.81 7.89 11.53
CA GLN A 135 -25.49 9.27 11.19
C GLN A 135 -24.01 9.38 10.77
N MET A 136 -23.76 9.81 9.53
CA MET A 136 -22.42 10.05 8.99
C MET A 136 -22.09 11.54 9.04
N TYR A 137 -20.95 11.91 9.63
CA TYR A 137 -20.47 13.30 9.66
C TYR A 137 -19.53 13.55 8.48
N LEU A 138 -19.84 14.55 7.66
CA LEU A 138 -19.08 14.93 6.47
C LEU A 138 -18.55 16.35 6.61
N VAL A 139 -17.28 16.56 6.28
CA VAL A 139 -16.70 17.90 6.17
C VAL A 139 -16.99 18.45 4.77
N ILE A 140 -17.59 19.63 4.69
CA ILE A 140 -18.05 20.27 3.43
C ILE A 140 -17.72 21.77 3.35
N GLY A 141 -17.19 22.38 4.43
CA GLY A 141 -16.78 23.78 4.50
C GLY A 141 -17.92 24.82 4.52
N LYS A 142 -18.97 24.66 3.70
CA LYS A 142 -20.21 25.44 3.74
C LYS A 142 -21.47 24.58 3.48
N ALA A 143 -22.32 24.41 4.48
CA ALA A 143 -23.58 23.66 4.44
C ALA A 143 -24.55 24.08 3.33
N GLN A 144 -24.55 25.34 2.93
CA GLN A 144 -25.41 25.87 1.87
C GLN A 144 -25.10 25.31 0.46
N ALA A 145 -23.98 24.61 0.28
CA ALA A 145 -23.57 24.03 -1.00
C ALA A 145 -24.16 22.63 -1.26
N VAL A 146 -24.84 22.01 -0.28
CA VAL A 146 -25.35 20.65 -0.38
C VAL A 146 -26.88 20.65 -0.58
N ASN A 147 -27.35 20.05 -1.66
CA ASN A 147 -28.77 19.78 -1.88
C ASN A 147 -29.11 18.35 -1.46
N VAL A 148 -30.03 18.16 -0.51
CA VAL A 148 -30.39 16.81 -0.05
C VAL A 148 -31.82 16.52 -0.43
N VAL A 149 -32.01 15.49 -1.26
CA VAL A 149 -33.33 14.97 -1.57
C VAL A 149 -33.69 13.98 -0.45
N ILE A 150 -34.53 14.41 0.48
CA ILE A 150 -35.04 13.57 1.57
C ILE A 150 -36.23 12.77 1.04
N ASP A 151 -36.23 11.46 1.27
CA ASP A 151 -37.40 10.63 1.00
C ASP A 151 -38.42 10.83 2.12
N GLU A 152 -39.51 11.54 1.81
CA GLU A 152 -40.58 11.93 2.76
C GLU A 152 -41.42 10.75 3.29
N GLY A 153 -40.98 9.51 3.02
CA GLY A 153 -41.60 8.29 3.49
C GLY A 153 -41.55 8.12 5.01
N THR A 154 -42.62 8.57 5.68
CA THR A 154 -43.16 8.14 7.00
C THR A 154 -42.62 8.76 8.30
N ALA A 155 -41.66 9.70 8.26
CA ALA A 155 -41.19 10.39 9.47
C ALA A 155 -40.81 11.84 9.18
N VAL A 156 -41.13 12.74 10.12
CA VAL A 156 -40.71 14.15 10.10
C VAL A 156 -39.28 14.24 10.66
N THR A 157 -38.38 14.89 9.94
CA THR A 157 -36.99 15.12 10.40
C THR A 157 -36.92 16.20 11.48
N HIS A 158 -35.81 16.32 12.20
CA HIS A 158 -35.68 17.35 13.24
C HIS A 158 -35.71 18.75 12.61
N GLY A 159 -35.00 18.96 11.52
CA GLY A 159 -35.07 20.20 10.72
C GLY A 159 -36.46 20.52 10.17
N GLN A 160 -37.22 19.51 9.72
CA GLN A 160 -38.63 19.72 9.31
C GLN A 160 -39.51 20.13 10.50
N PHE A 161 -39.32 19.50 11.66
CA PHE A 161 -40.05 19.85 12.88
C PHE A 161 -39.74 21.29 13.33
N ASP A 162 -38.47 21.69 13.34
CA ASP A 162 -38.06 23.04 13.74
C ASP A 162 -38.56 24.10 12.76
N LYS A 163 -38.56 23.82 11.45
CA LYS A 163 -39.18 24.68 10.45
C LYS A 163 -40.66 24.89 10.74
N TYR A 164 -41.43 23.80 10.91
CA TYR A 164 -42.87 23.90 11.19
C TYR A 164 -43.16 24.56 12.55
N LYS A 165 -42.30 24.37 13.55
CA LYS A 165 -42.38 25.07 14.84
C LYS A 165 -42.13 26.57 14.67
N GLY A 166 -41.20 26.97 13.83
CA GLY A 166 -40.94 28.37 13.48
C GLY A 166 -42.14 29.03 12.81
N GLU A 167 -42.74 28.34 11.83
CA GLU A 167 -43.98 28.77 11.15
C GLU A 167 -45.15 28.89 12.15
N LEU A 168 -45.33 27.90 13.02
CA LEU A 168 -46.36 27.92 14.07
C LEU A 168 -46.18 29.10 15.05
N ASN A 169 -44.93 29.39 15.47
CA ASN A 169 -44.66 30.53 16.36
C ASN A 169 -44.98 31.87 15.68
N GLN A 170 -44.68 32.02 14.39
CA GLN A 170 -45.05 33.22 13.64
C GLN A 170 -46.57 33.37 13.53
N ASP A 171 -47.29 32.27 13.28
CA ASP A 171 -48.75 32.30 13.21
C ASP A 171 -49.38 32.56 14.59
N LEU A 172 -48.79 32.05 15.68
CA LEU A 172 -49.20 32.37 17.05
C LEU A 172 -49.03 33.87 17.38
N GLU A 173 -47.92 34.51 16.96
CA GLU A 173 -47.76 35.95 17.14
C GLU A 173 -48.76 36.75 16.28
N LYS A 174 -49.04 36.32 15.04
CA LYS A 174 -50.12 36.95 14.22
C LYS A 174 -51.49 36.83 14.88
N ILE A 175 -51.82 35.68 15.46
CA ILE A 175 -53.09 35.45 16.19
C ILE A 175 -53.15 36.33 17.44
N LYS A 176 -52.05 36.44 18.19
CA LYS A 176 -51.94 37.29 19.38
C LYS A 176 -52.11 38.77 19.05
N ASP A 177 -51.55 39.24 17.93
CA ASP A 177 -51.75 40.61 17.48
C ASP A 177 -53.18 40.84 16.95
N ALA A 178 -53.78 39.86 16.27
CA ALA A 178 -55.18 39.95 15.81
C ALA A 178 -56.19 39.98 16.98
N HIS A 179 -55.99 39.18 18.04
CA HIS A 179 -56.89 39.13 19.20
C HIS A 179 -56.57 40.17 20.30
N LYS A 180 -55.55 41.01 20.09
CA LYS A 180 -55.25 42.13 20.98
C LYS A 180 -56.40 43.15 21.03
N GLU A 181 -57.15 43.29 19.94
CA GLU A 181 -58.37 44.11 19.88
C GLU A 181 -59.58 43.42 20.53
N ASP A 182 -59.73 42.09 20.42
CA ASP A 182 -60.85 41.36 21.03
C ASP A 182 -60.78 41.28 22.56
N MET A 183 -59.56 41.24 23.12
CA MET A 183 -59.36 41.31 24.58
C MET A 183 -59.51 42.73 25.15
N SER A 184 -59.76 43.74 24.30
CA SER A 184 -60.04 45.13 24.69
C SER A 184 -61.51 45.39 25.01
N HIS A 185 -62.39 44.37 25.00
CA HIS A 185 -63.77 44.56 25.41
C HIS A 185 -63.87 44.81 26.92
N VAL A 186 -63.88 46.09 27.29
CA VAL A 186 -64.19 46.58 28.63
C VAL A 186 -65.63 46.19 29.00
N VAL A 187 -65.86 45.79 30.25
CA VAL A 187 -67.21 45.55 30.79
C VAL A 187 -68.06 46.80 30.57
N LYS A 188 -69.19 46.71 29.85
CA LYS A 188 -70.01 47.89 29.51
C LYS A 188 -70.83 48.42 30.69
N SER A 189 -71.32 47.51 31.54
CA SER A 189 -72.02 47.83 32.78
C SER A 189 -72.12 46.60 33.71
N ALA A 190 -72.46 46.81 34.98
CA ALA A 190 -72.78 45.76 35.95
C ALA A 190 -73.95 46.18 36.86
N SER A 191 -74.82 45.24 37.26
CA SER A 191 -75.91 45.48 38.22
C SER A 191 -75.76 44.61 39.46
N ILE A 192 -75.98 45.15 40.66
CA ILE A 192 -76.02 44.38 41.92
C ILE A 192 -77.48 44.12 42.30
N ASN A 193 -77.85 42.86 42.54
CA ASN A 193 -79.18 42.42 43.02
C ASN A 193 -80.38 42.92 42.19
N GLY A 194 -80.22 43.06 40.87
CA GLY A 194 -81.28 43.55 39.97
C GLY A 194 -81.55 45.06 40.05
N GLY A 195 -80.65 45.82 40.69
CA GLY A 195 -80.68 47.28 40.71
C GLY A 195 -80.21 47.93 39.40
N ALA A 196 -80.13 49.26 39.39
CA ALA A 196 -79.70 50.04 38.23
C ALA A 196 -78.27 49.68 37.77
N GLU A 197 -78.03 49.78 36.46
CA GLU A 197 -76.73 49.53 35.86
C GLU A 197 -75.68 50.56 36.31
N ILE A 198 -74.53 50.06 36.74
CA ILE A 198 -73.33 50.82 37.06
C ILE A 198 -72.42 50.78 35.84
N ILE A 199 -72.04 51.95 35.33
CA ILE A 199 -71.18 52.11 34.16
C ILE A 199 -69.75 52.37 34.65
N PRO A 200 -68.71 51.80 34.01
CA PRO A 200 -67.32 52.10 34.37
C PRO A 200 -67.00 53.59 34.18
N ASN A 201 -66.11 54.11 35.02
CA ASN A 201 -65.61 55.48 34.87
C ASN A 201 -64.60 55.62 33.71
N GLU A 202 -64.09 56.83 33.47
CA GLU A 202 -63.17 57.15 32.35
C GLU A 202 -61.87 56.33 32.32
N SER A 203 -61.49 55.67 33.43
CA SER A 203 -60.34 54.77 33.50
C SER A 203 -60.71 53.28 33.40
N GLY A 204 -61.97 52.96 33.09
CA GLY A 204 -62.46 51.59 32.93
C GLY A 204 -62.76 50.87 34.26
N LYS A 205 -62.81 51.60 35.39
CA LYS A 205 -63.06 51.03 36.72
C LYS A 205 -64.55 51.10 37.07
N LEU A 206 -65.13 49.97 37.47
CA LEU A 206 -66.46 49.89 38.07
C LEU A 206 -66.34 50.10 39.59
N GLU A 207 -66.84 51.23 40.09
CA GLU A 207 -66.87 51.49 41.53
C GLU A 207 -68.11 50.88 42.17
N LEU A 208 -67.94 49.71 42.77
CA LEU A 208 -68.99 49.02 43.52
C LEU A 208 -68.90 49.44 44.99
N PHE A 209 -69.92 50.15 45.47
CA PHE A 209 -70.02 50.51 46.87
C PHE A 209 -70.84 49.46 47.64
N PHE A 210 -70.17 48.72 48.52
CA PHE A 210 -70.82 47.83 49.47
C PHE A 210 -70.77 48.53 50.83
N PRO A 211 -71.91 48.95 51.42
CA PRO A 211 -71.89 49.39 52.80
C PRO A 211 -71.41 48.25 53.68
N ASP A 212 -70.54 48.55 54.64
CA ASP A 212 -70.00 47.55 55.56
C ASP A 212 -71.16 46.75 56.17
N PRO A 213 -71.13 45.41 56.11
CA PRO A 213 -72.15 44.61 56.77
C PRO A 213 -72.12 44.91 58.27
N ASP A 214 -73.28 44.94 58.91
CA ASP A 214 -73.36 45.08 60.36
C ASP A 214 -72.74 43.82 61.02
N LEU A 215 -71.51 43.99 61.48
CA LEU A 215 -70.69 42.93 62.07
C LEU A 215 -70.88 42.78 63.58
N SER A 216 -71.86 43.47 64.19
CA SER A 216 -72.15 43.39 65.62
C SER A 216 -72.50 41.99 66.14
N LYS A 217 -72.74 41.03 65.24
CA LYS A 217 -73.01 39.61 65.53
C LYS A 217 -71.81 38.67 65.34
N TYR A 218 -70.65 39.17 64.89
CA TYR A 218 -69.45 38.36 64.66
C TYR A 218 -68.36 38.66 65.70
N VAL A 219 -67.60 37.63 66.10
CA VAL A 219 -66.50 37.74 67.08
C VAL A 219 -65.33 38.53 66.51
N SER A 220 -64.67 39.33 67.35
CA SER A 220 -63.52 40.17 66.96
C SER A 220 -62.29 39.34 66.58
N LEU A 221 -61.36 39.93 65.82
CA LEU A 221 -60.12 39.30 65.39
C LEU A 221 -59.27 38.78 66.57
N GLU A 222 -59.26 39.50 67.68
CA GLU A 222 -58.57 39.09 68.91
C GLU A 222 -59.26 37.88 69.59
N GLN A 223 -60.60 37.84 69.58
CA GLN A 223 -61.35 36.67 70.08
C GLN A 223 -61.18 35.44 69.18
N LEU A 224 -61.08 35.65 67.85
CA LEU A 224 -60.82 34.58 66.88
C LEU A 224 -59.41 33.97 67.05
N LYS A 225 -58.39 34.81 67.32
CA LYS A 225 -57.01 34.36 67.60
C LYS A 225 -56.93 33.49 68.85
N GLU A 226 -57.68 33.83 69.90
CA GLU A 226 -57.70 33.08 71.15
C GLU A 226 -58.44 31.72 71.02
N LEU A 227 -59.49 31.66 70.18
CA LEU A 227 -60.21 30.42 69.85
C LEU A 227 -59.40 29.45 68.98
N LEU A 228 -58.54 29.95 68.10
CA LEU A 228 -57.72 29.13 67.19
C LEU A 228 -56.44 28.57 67.83
N LYS A 229 -55.94 29.18 68.90
CA LYS A 229 -54.77 28.73 69.68
C LYS A 229 -54.89 27.30 70.20
N ASN A 230 -56.11 26.84 70.48
CA ASN A 230 -56.38 25.53 71.08
C ASN A 230 -56.83 24.46 70.06
N LYS A 231 -56.89 24.79 68.76
CA LYS A 231 -57.35 23.85 67.70
C LYS A 231 -56.35 23.58 66.58
N ALA A 232 -55.19 24.23 66.58
CA ALA A 232 -54.13 23.92 65.63
C ALA A 232 -53.21 22.84 66.22
N ASP A 233 -53.27 21.64 65.68
CA ASP A 233 -52.23 20.63 65.89
C ASP A 233 -50.97 21.08 65.13
N THR A 234 -49.99 21.61 65.86
CA THR A 234 -48.72 22.11 65.31
C THR A 234 -47.68 21.01 65.08
N THR A 235 -48.03 19.73 65.26
CA THR A 235 -47.09 18.60 65.13
C THR A 235 -46.77 18.22 63.68
N ALA A 236 -47.44 18.82 62.68
CA ALA A 236 -47.25 18.52 61.26
C ALA A 236 -46.61 19.64 60.42
N VAL A 237 -46.18 20.74 61.03
CA VAL A 237 -45.43 21.80 60.33
C VAL A 237 -43.94 21.53 60.55
N PRO A 238 -43.14 21.19 59.51
CA PRO A 238 -41.70 21.02 59.67
C PRO A 238 -41.09 22.29 60.25
N ASP A 239 -40.25 22.14 61.27
CA ASP A 239 -39.53 23.27 61.84
C ASP A 239 -38.64 23.89 60.75
N LYS A 240 -38.57 25.22 60.71
CA LYS A 240 -37.74 25.96 59.74
C LYS A 240 -36.28 25.50 59.82
N THR A 241 -35.85 25.13 61.02
CA THR A 241 -34.53 24.58 61.33
C THR A 241 -34.27 23.24 60.63
N ASP A 242 -35.27 22.35 60.51
CA ASP A 242 -35.14 21.07 59.80
C ASP A 242 -35.01 21.26 58.28
N THR A 243 -35.69 22.27 57.75
CA THR A 243 -35.61 22.63 56.33
C THR A 243 -34.26 23.26 55.99
N GLU A 244 -33.72 24.11 56.86
CA GLU A 244 -32.40 24.73 56.70
C GLU A 244 -31.25 23.72 56.85
N ASN A 245 -31.37 22.76 57.77
CA ASN A 245 -30.41 21.67 57.93
C ASN A 245 -30.40 20.74 56.72
N GLY A 246 -31.58 20.35 56.20
CA GLY A 246 -31.67 19.54 54.98
C GLY A 246 -31.04 20.21 53.75
N ILE A 247 -31.22 21.53 53.59
CA ILE A 247 -30.55 22.30 52.53
C ILE A 247 -29.04 22.33 52.71
N LYS A 248 -28.55 22.44 53.96
CA LYS A 248 -27.12 22.44 54.27
C LYS A 248 -26.46 21.09 54.00
N GLU A 249 -27.13 19.99 54.34
CA GLU A 249 -26.68 18.63 54.04
C GLU A 249 -26.67 18.35 52.53
N ALA A 250 -27.71 18.78 51.80
CA ALA A 250 -27.76 18.66 50.35
C ALA A 250 -26.61 19.41 49.66
N LYS A 251 -26.27 20.62 50.13
CA LYS A 251 -25.11 21.37 49.62
C LYS A 251 -23.78 20.70 49.95
N ALA A 252 -23.64 20.11 51.14
CA ALA A 252 -22.44 19.38 51.52
C ALA A 252 -22.26 18.11 50.68
N MET A 253 -23.34 17.37 50.40
CA MET A 253 -23.32 16.20 49.53
C MET A 253 -22.99 16.57 48.07
N ALA A 254 -23.55 17.67 47.55
CA ALA A 254 -23.22 18.15 46.21
C ALA A 254 -21.74 18.53 46.09
N LYS A 255 -21.20 19.24 47.10
CA LYS A 255 -19.77 19.57 47.14
C LYS A 255 -18.88 18.32 47.22
N ALA A 256 -19.25 17.33 48.02
CA ALA A 256 -18.50 16.08 48.10
C ALA A 256 -18.51 15.29 46.77
N ALA A 257 -19.61 15.36 46.01
CA ALA A 257 -19.71 14.74 44.69
C ALA A 257 -18.80 15.45 43.66
N ASP A 258 -18.78 16.79 43.66
CA ASP A 258 -17.87 17.58 42.82
C ASP A 258 -16.40 17.31 43.15
N ASP A 259 -16.06 17.30 44.44
CA ASP A 259 -14.70 17.00 44.90
C ASP A 259 -14.29 15.58 44.45
N LYS A 260 -15.19 14.59 44.52
CA LYS A 260 -14.95 13.21 44.04
C LYS A 260 -14.81 13.13 42.51
N ALA A 261 -15.59 13.91 41.75
CA ALA A 261 -15.49 13.97 40.30
C ALA A 261 -14.16 14.62 39.86
N GLN A 262 -13.76 15.71 40.52
CA GLN A 262 -12.48 16.36 40.30
C GLN A 262 -11.30 15.44 40.64
N ASP A 263 -11.41 14.69 41.74
CA ASP A 263 -10.39 13.73 42.16
C ASP A 263 -10.32 12.51 41.22
N ALA A 264 -11.44 12.10 40.60
CA ALA A 264 -11.46 11.08 39.55
C ALA A 264 -10.84 11.58 38.23
N LEU A 265 -11.09 12.84 37.85
CA LEU A 265 -10.42 13.50 36.72
C LEU A 265 -8.90 13.60 36.96
N ASN A 266 -8.50 13.98 38.17
CA ASN A 266 -7.09 14.07 38.55
C ASN A 266 -6.39 12.69 38.58
N ARG A 267 -7.10 11.62 38.97
CA ARG A 267 -6.58 10.24 38.91
C ARG A 267 -6.52 9.66 37.49
N LYS A 268 -7.46 10.01 36.59
CA LYS A 268 -7.40 9.60 35.18
C LYS A 268 -6.31 10.35 34.40
N ALA A 269 -5.94 11.55 34.87
CA ALA A 269 -4.77 12.27 34.42
C ALA A 269 -3.53 11.80 35.19
N ASP A 270 -3.16 10.53 35.04
CA ASP A 270 -1.87 10.06 35.54
C ASP A 270 -0.76 10.76 34.73
N LYS A 271 -0.20 11.84 35.28
CA LYS A 271 0.86 12.64 34.64
C LYS A 271 2.12 11.83 34.33
N THR A 272 2.20 10.60 34.83
CA THR A 272 3.29 9.68 34.54
C THR A 272 3.17 9.01 33.15
N ASP A 273 1.96 8.98 32.56
CA ASP A 273 1.69 8.40 31.22
C ASP A 273 1.41 9.47 30.14
N VAL A 274 1.41 10.75 30.50
CA VAL A 274 1.23 11.87 29.56
C VAL A 274 2.60 12.43 29.16
N TYR A 275 3.13 11.94 28.04
CA TYR A 275 4.37 12.47 27.49
C TYR A 275 4.17 13.89 26.95
N SER A 276 4.93 14.85 27.49
CA SER A 276 4.99 16.19 26.89
C SER A 276 5.64 16.12 25.50
N LYS A 277 5.43 17.14 24.65
CA LYS A 277 6.15 17.25 23.37
C LYS A 277 7.67 17.17 23.56
N SER A 278 8.19 17.72 24.66
CA SER A 278 9.61 17.62 25.00
C SER A 278 10.01 16.20 25.36
N ASN A 279 9.14 15.43 26.03
CA ASN A 279 9.43 14.04 26.38
C ASN A 279 9.46 13.16 25.13
N ILE A 280 8.52 13.38 24.21
CA ILE A 280 8.47 12.68 22.91
C ILE A 280 9.69 13.05 22.06
N ASP A 281 10.03 14.33 21.99
CA ASP A 281 11.20 14.80 21.25
C ASP A 281 12.52 14.22 21.85
N ASP A 282 12.65 14.12 23.18
CA ASP A 282 13.81 13.50 23.85
C ASP A 282 13.90 11.99 23.57
N ILE A 283 12.78 11.25 23.68
CA ILE A 283 12.72 9.82 23.36
C ILE A 283 13.13 9.56 21.91
N HIS A 284 12.59 10.34 20.96
CA HIS A 284 12.94 10.17 19.55
C HIS A 284 14.39 10.59 19.27
N SER A 285 14.95 11.59 19.95
CA SER A 285 16.36 11.97 19.80
C SER A 285 17.35 10.87 20.18
N LYS A 286 16.93 9.96 21.07
CA LYS A 286 17.71 8.79 21.55
C LYS A 286 17.37 7.50 20.80
N THR A 287 16.37 7.54 19.93
CA THR A 287 15.97 6.39 19.12
C THR A 287 16.87 6.31 17.89
N TYR A 288 17.49 5.15 17.68
CA TYR A 288 18.34 4.88 16.53
C TYR A 288 18.14 3.47 16.00
N PHE A 289 18.34 3.31 14.71
CA PHE A 289 18.46 2.01 14.06
C PHE A 289 19.93 1.60 14.03
N ARG A 290 20.21 0.37 14.47
CA ARG A 290 21.55 -0.23 14.48
C ARG A 290 21.55 -1.47 13.62
N LYS A 291 22.44 -1.54 12.63
CA LYS A 291 22.67 -2.75 11.84
C LYS A 291 24.14 -2.99 11.57
N GLN A 292 24.46 -4.21 11.19
CA GLN A 292 25.73 -4.54 10.56
C GLN A 292 25.67 -4.14 9.07
N GLY A 293 26.75 -3.58 8.56
CA GLY A 293 26.92 -3.24 7.15
C GLY A 293 28.36 -3.47 6.72
N MET A 294 28.73 -2.91 5.57
CA MET A 294 30.03 -3.12 4.94
C MET A 294 30.64 -1.77 4.54
N ASP A 295 31.94 -1.59 4.79
CA ASP A 295 32.69 -0.42 4.33
C ASP A 295 33.10 -0.55 2.84
N GLN A 296 33.77 0.48 2.30
CA GLN A 296 34.25 0.48 0.91
C GLN A 296 35.30 -0.61 0.60
N ASN A 297 35.92 -1.17 1.64
CA ASN A 297 36.95 -2.20 1.54
C ASN A 297 36.39 -3.62 1.76
N GLY A 298 35.10 -3.76 2.05
CA GLY A 298 34.46 -5.05 2.32
C GLY A 298 34.46 -5.48 3.79
N ASN A 299 34.92 -4.65 4.72
CA ASN A 299 34.95 -5.00 6.14
C ASN A 299 33.60 -4.79 6.80
N ALA A 300 33.25 -5.66 7.75
CA ALA A 300 32.05 -5.50 8.56
C ALA A 300 32.17 -4.25 9.44
N VAL A 301 31.17 -3.38 9.35
CA VAL A 301 31.07 -2.15 10.15
C VAL A 301 29.68 -2.01 10.75
N GLU A 302 29.58 -1.22 11.81
CA GLU A 302 28.30 -0.86 12.40
C GLU A 302 27.75 0.40 11.74
N ILE A 303 26.49 0.34 11.32
CA ILE A 303 25.75 1.48 10.76
C ILE A 303 24.70 1.90 11.79
N ARG A 304 24.76 3.17 12.19
CA ARG A 304 23.78 3.81 13.06
C ARG A 304 23.10 4.96 12.34
N ALA A 305 21.78 4.99 12.39
CA ALA A 305 20.97 6.11 11.93
C ALA A 305 20.03 6.54 13.06
N ASN A 306 20.15 7.79 13.51
CA ASN A 306 19.27 8.35 14.53
C ASN A 306 17.95 8.81 13.89
N ALA A 307 16.88 8.85 14.67
CA ALA A 307 15.63 9.44 14.20
C ALA A 307 15.77 10.96 14.03
N VAL A 308 15.35 11.46 12.87
CA VAL A 308 15.40 12.88 12.51
C VAL A 308 13.99 13.41 12.32
N LYS A 309 13.70 14.55 12.94
CA LYS A 309 12.41 15.23 12.83
C LYS A 309 12.21 15.79 11.42
N GLN A 310 11.05 15.52 10.84
CA GLN A 310 10.67 15.90 9.50
C GLN A 310 9.83 17.19 9.52
N SER A 311 9.74 17.87 8.38
CA SER A 311 8.96 19.11 8.23
C SER A 311 7.46 18.92 8.51
N ASN A 312 6.93 17.71 8.27
CA ASN A 312 5.55 17.33 8.58
C ASN A 312 5.31 17.03 10.08
N GLY A 313 6.34 17.18 10.93
CA GLY A 313 6.27 16.94 12.37
C GLY A 313 6.52 15.50 12.82
N GLY A 314 6.62 14.54 11.89
CA GLY A 314 6.99 13.15 12.17
C GLY A 314 8.50 12.95 12.38
N TYR A 315 8.89 11.72 12.70
CA TYR A 315 10.30 11.32 12.79
C TYR A 315 10.57 10.23 11.77
N ALA A 316 11.70 10.33 11.05
CA ALA A 316 12.15 9.31 10.12
C ALA A 316 13.55 8.84 10.50
N ILE A 317 13.81 7.54 10.31
CA ILE A 317 15.14 6.98 10.38
C ILE A 317 15.54 6.63 8.94
N ASP A 318 16.39 7.46 8.34
CA ASP A 318 16.83 7.24 6.98
C ASP A 318 17.99 6.25 6.94
N ILE A 319 17.75 5.10 6.30
CA ILE A 319 18.75 4.06 6.04
C ILE A 319 18.91 3.75 4.55
N TYR A 320 18.30 4.54 3.67
CA TYR A 320 18.20 4.21 2.24
C TYR A 320 19.58 4.20 1.56
N ASP A 321 20.39 5.23 1.82
CA ASP A 321 21.73 5.38 1.21
C ASP A 321 22.88 4.95 2.13
N THR A 322 22.60 4.58 3.37
CA THR A 322 23.65 4.16 4.30
C THR A 322 24.06 2.71 4.11
N ASP A 323 23.20 1.87 3.51
CA ASP A 323 23.49 0.46 3.30
C ASP A 323 24.12 0.13 1.93
N LYS A 324 25.44 0.20 1.84
CA LYS A 324 26.19 -0.20 0.64
C LYS A 324 26.12 -1.69 0.32
N THR A 325 25.54 -2.52 1.20
CA THR A 325 25.51 -3.99 1.02
C THR A 325 24.64 -4.39 -0.18
N ALA A 326 23.53 -3.69 -0.42
CA ALA A 326 22.67 -3.95 -1.58
C ALA A 326 23.38 -3.63 -2.91
N ALA A 327 24.06 -2.47 -2.98
CA ALA A 327 24.84 -2.08 -4.16
C ALA A 327 25.99 -3.07 -4.42
N LYS A 328 26.72 -3.48 -3.38
CA LYS A 328 27.80 -4.46 -3.53
C LYS A 328 27.28 -5.84 -3.94
N LEU A 329 26.16 -6.28 -3.39
CA LEU A 329 25.52 -7.54 -3.78
C LEU A 329 25.09 -7.51 -5.25
N GLN A 330 24.54 -6.38 -5.73
CA GLN A 330 24.20 -6.17 -7.13
C GLN A 330 25.42 -6.26 -8.05
N GLU A 331 26.59 -5.78 -7.63
CA GLU A 331 27.85 -5.93 -8.39
C GLU A 331 28.38 -7.37 -8.40
N VAL A 332 28.24 -8.10 -7.30
CA VAL A 332 28.83 -9.43 -7.11
C VAL A 332 27.97 -10.53 -7.76
N LEU A 333 26.64 -10.42 -7.71
CA LEU A 333 25.73 -11.44 -8.25
C LEU A 333 26.00 -11.80 -9.73
N PRO A 334 26.20 -10.84 -10.66
CA PRO A 334 26.56 -11.17 -12.04
C PRO A 334 27.92 -11.86 -12.17
N GLN A 335 28.88 -11.54 -11.30
CA GLN A 335 30.20 -12.17 -11.30
C GLN A 335 30.12 -13.63 -10.83
N VAL A 336 29.32 -13.90 -9.79
CA VAL A 336 29.04 -15.27 -9.32
C VAL A 336 28.28 -16.07 -10.39
N ALA A 337 27.33 -15.46 -11.08
CA ALA A 337 26.62 -16.10 -12.19
C ALA A 337 27.60 -16.51 -13.31
N LYS A 338 28.49 -15.60 -13.74
CA LYS A 338 29.55 -15.89 -14.72
C LYS A 338 30.50 -17.00 -14.25
N LEU A 339 30.87 -17.01 -12.96
CA LEU A 339 31.70 -18.06 -12.38
C LEU A 339 31.01 -19.42 -12.42
N ASN A 340 29.72 -19.48 -12.09
CA ASN A 340 28.93 -20.72 -12.15
C ASN A 340 28.82 -21.23 -13.59
N THR A 341 28.63 -20.34 -14.57
CA THR A 341 28.66 -20.70 -16.00
C THR A 341 29.99 -21.33 -16.41
N ALA A 342 31.12 -20.82 -15.90
CA ALA A 342 32.43 -21.42 -16.16
C ALA A 342 32.65 -22.75 -15.42
N LYS A 343 32.09 -22.89 -14.20
CA LYS A 343 32.25 -24.08 -13.35
C LYS A 343 31.45 -25.28 -13.84
N ASP A 344 30.17 -25.09 -14.12
CA ASP A 344 29.24 -26.19 -14.42
C ASP A 344 29.19 -26.49 -15.93
N GLY A 345 29.72 -25.58 -16.76
CA GLY A 345 29.67 -25.66 -18.21
C GLY A 345 28.26 -25.41 -18.76
N VAL A 346 28.18 -25.02 -20.03
CA VAL A 346 26.89 -24.81 -20.73
C VAL A 346 26.79 -25.79 -21.89
N GLN A 347 25.75 -26.63 -21.89
CA GLN A 347 25.48 -27.48 -23.03
C GLN A 347 24.97 -26.66 -24.22
N LYS A 348 25.51 -26.91 -25.42
CA LYS A 348 25.12 -26.28 -26.69
C LYS A 348 24.95 -27.33 -27.77
N GLU A 349 23.73 -27.49 -28.26
CA GLU A 349 23.40 -28.36 -29.40
C GLU A 349 23.66 -27.62 -30.72
N ALA A 350 24.51 -28.18 -31.58
CA ALA A 350 24.80 -27.69 -32.94
C ALA A 350 25.02 -26.15 -33.05
N PRO A 351 25.83 -25.52 -32.18
CA PRO A 351 25.99 -24.07 -32.20
C PRO A 351 26.80 -23.59 -33.42
N ASP A 352 26.67 -22.31 -33.76
CA ASP A 352 27.71 -21.61 -34.51
C ASP A 352 28.84 -21.22 -33.54
N PHE A 353 30.02 -21.81 -33.70
CA PHE A 353 31.18 -21.51 -32.86
C PHE A 353 31.62 -20.04 -32.91
N ASN A 354 31.28 -19.30 -33.97
CA ASN A 354 31.58 -17.86 -34.06
C ASN A 354 30.70 -17.01 -33.12
N THR A 355 29.55 -17.52 -32.70
CA THR A 355 28.61 -16.83 -31.79
C THR A 355 28.92 -17.07 -30.32
N LEU A 356 29.75 -18.08 -30.00
CA LEU A 356 30.17 -18.39 -28.64
C LEU A 356 31.36 -17.50 -28.24
N THR A 357 31.05 -16.25 -27.90
CA THR A 357 32.03 -15.19 -27.61
C THR A 357 32.24 -14.90 -26.14
N ASP A 358 31.34 -15.35 -25.27
CA ASP A 358 31.44 -15.13 -23.83
C ASP A 358 32.46 -16.08 -23.21
N SER A 359 33.23 -15.58 -22.23
CA SER A 359 34.18 -16.43 -21.52
C SER A 359 33.44 -17.55 -20.78
N GLY A 360 33.86 -18.80 -20.99
CA GLY A 360 33.21 -19.94 -20.37
C GLY A 360 33.65 -21.30 -20.92
N ASN A 361 33.06 -22.34 -20.35
CA ASN A 361 33.17 -23.72 -20.81
C ASN A 361 31.83 -24.15 -21.43
N TYR A 362 31.86 -24.67 -22.65
CA TYR A 362 30.69 -25.11 -23.38
C TYR A 362 30.84 -26.57 -23.78
N TYR A 363 29.94 -27.44 -23.32
CA TYR A 363 29.86 -28.80 -23.80
C TYR A 363 29.04 -28.82 -25.09
N VAL A 364 29.70 -29.06 -26.22
CA VAL A 364 29.08 -29.00 -27.54
C VAL A 364 28.68 -30.40 -27.99
N THR A 365 27.39 -30.51 -28.29
CA THR A 365 26.71 -31.72 -28.73
C THR A 365 26.20 -31.52 -30.16
N ASN A 366 26.02 -32.62 -30.90
CA ASN A 366 25.63 -32.63 -32.31
C ASN A 366 26.46 -31.70 -33.22
N THR A 367 27.79 -31.83 -33.17
CA THR A 367 28.72 -31.01 -33.98
C THR A 367 28.65 -31.26 -35.49
N SER A 368 27.98 -32.34 -35.93
CA SER A 368 27.73 -32.60 -37.35
C SER A 368 26.91 -31.49 -38.02
N ASP A 369 26.00 -30.86 -37.28
CA ASP A 369 25.16 -29.76 -37.75
C ASP A 369 25.66 -28.38 -37.27
N ALA A 370 26.73 -28.35 -36.48
CA ALA A 370 27.34 -27.11 -36.02
C ALA A 370 28.07 -26.39 -37.16
N THR A 371 28.09 -25.06 -37.11
CA THR A 371 28.83 -24.24 -38.07
C THR A 371 30.11 -23.70 -37.45
N ASN A 372 31.14 -23.52 -38.29
CA ASN A 372 32.47 -23.09 -37.87
C ASN A 372 33.15 -24.01 -36.83
N ALA A 373 32.70 -25.27 -36.73
CA ALA A 373 33.29 -26.28 -35.86
C ALA A 373 34.60 -26.81 -36.47
N PRO A 374 35.66 -27.05 -35.65
CA PRO A 374 36.91 -27.64 -36.13
C PRO A 374 36.84 -29.16 -36.33
N SER A 375 35.83 -29.82 -35.77
CA SER A 375 35.65 -31.27 -35.77
C SER A 375 34.16 -31.61 -35.72
N SER A 376 33.79 -32.74 -36.32
CA SER A 376 32.44 -33.32 -36.25
C SER A 376 32.21 -34.19 -35.01
N SER A 377 33.20 -34.29 -34.12
CA SER A 377 33.06 -34.96 -32.82
C SER A 377 32.46 -34.02 -31.78
N TRP A 378 31.68 -34.54 -30.85
CA TRP A 378 31.29 -33.82 -29.63
C TRP A 378 32.54 -33.45 -28.82
N GLY A 379 32.40 -32.54 -27.87
CA GLY A 379 33.55 -32.11 -27.07
C GLY A 379 33.33 -30.82 -26.31
N ASN A 380 34.37 -30.38 -25.61
CA ASN A 380 34.35 -29.16 -24.80
C ASN A 380 35.03 -28.00 -25.52
N LEU A 381 34.31 -26.89 -25.68
CA LEU A 381 34.84 -25.61 -26.12
C LEU A 381 35.11 -24.71 -24.91
N VAL A 382 36.34 -24.25 -24.77
CA VAL A 382 36.71 -23.21 -23.81
C VAL A 382 36.91 -21.89 -24.57
N VAL A 383 36.28 -20.83 -24.07
CA VAL A 383 36.33 -19.49 -24.66
C VAL A 383 36.93 -18.52 -23.65
N TRP A 384 37.88 -17.71 -24.10
CA TRP A 384 38.41 -16.56 -23.35
C TRP A 384 38.16 -15.29 -24.13
N HIS A 385 37.29 -14.42 -23.58
CA HIS A 385 37.09 -13.07 -24.07
C HIS A 385 38.08 -12.13 -23.40
N GLY A 386 39.04 -11.61 -24.17
CA GLY A 386 40.00 -10.61 -23.73
C GLY A 386 39.43 -9.19 -23.72
N THR A 387 40.26 -8.19 -23.43
CA THR A 387 39.86 -6.78 -23.59
C THR A 387 39.79 -6.39 -25.07
N GLY A 388 38.79 -5.58 -25.43
CA GLY A 388 38.54 -5.19 -26.83
C GLY A 388 37.84 -6.27 -27.63
N ALA A 389 38.16 -6.41 -28.91
CA ALA A 389 37.51 -7.37 -29.83
C ALA A 389 38.28 -8.70 -29.96
N ARG A 390 39.05 -9.10 -28.94
CA ARG A 390 39.88 -10.31 -28.98
C ARG A 390 39.20 -11.45 -28.23
N ILE A 391 39.03 -12.57 -28.92
CA ILE A 391 38.42 -13.79 -28.36
C ILE A 391 39.31 -14.97 -28.71
N GLU A 392 39.58 -15.85 -27.77
CA GLU A 392 40.38 -17.06 -27.97
C GLU A 392 39.52 -18.29 -27.68
N GLN A 393 39.64 -19.31 -28.53
CA GLN A 393 38.86 -20.54 -28.41
C GLN A 393 39.78 -21.74 -28.48
N VAL A 394 39.57 -22.71 -27.59
CA VAL A 394 40.21 -24.04 -27.64
C VAL A 394 39.11 -25.10 -27.55
N TYR A 395 39.14 -26.07 -28.46
CA TYR A 395 38.18 -27.15 -28.54
C TYR A 395 38.83 -28.51 -28.30
N PHE A 396 38.29 -29.28 -27.36
CA PHE A 396 38.72 -30.62 -26.99
C PHE A 396 37.68 -31.63 -27.49
N PRO A 397 37.88 -32.27 -28.65
CA PRO A 397 36.95 -33.26 -29.17
C PRO A 397 37.03 -34.59 -28.39
N ASP A 398 35.88 -35.25 -28.21
CA ASP A 398 35.75 -36.58 -27.58
C ASP A 398 36.32 -37.72 -28.46
N SER A 399 36.61 -37.45 -29.74
CA SER A 399 37.25 -38.39 -30.69
C SER A 399 38.68 -38.78 -30.31
N ARG A 400 39.24 -38.21 -29.23
CA ARG A 400 40.64 -38.34 -28.79
C ARG A 400 41.66 -37.68 -29.72
N ASP A 401 41.19 -36.90 -30.70
CA ASP A 401 42.06 -36.05 -31.50
C ASP A 401 42.72 -34.98 -30.63
N ALA A 402 43.88 -34.50 -31.07
CA ALA A 402 44.52 -33.36 -30.42
C ALA A 402 43.61 -32.12 -30.44
N PRO A 403 43.66 -31.27 -29.40
CA PRO A 403 42.80 -30.09 -29.32
C PRO A 403 43.03 -29.11 -30.47
N PHE A 404 41.97 -28.39 -30.82
CA PHE A 404 42.00 -27.32 -31.80
C PHE A 404 42.00 -25.97 -31.12
N PHE A 405 42.65 -24.96 -31.69
CA PHE A 405 42.60 -23.59 -31.19
C PHE A 405 42.47 -22.57 -32.32
N ARG A 406 41.85 -21.44 -32.01
CA ARG A 406 41.79 -20.26 -32.89
C ARG A 406 41.60 -18.98 -32.07
N MET A 407 41.62 -17.84 -32.75
CA MET A 407 41.26 -16.56 -32.16
C MET A 407 40.47 -15.68 -33.13
N ASN A 408 39.62 -14.83 -32.59
CA ASN A 408 39.11 -13.65 -33.26
C ASN A 408 40.05 -12.47 -33.00
N SER A 409 40.50 -11.82 -34.07
CA SER A 409 41.34 -10.62 -34.01
C SER A 409 40.68 -9.50 -34.80
N GLY A 410 40.27 -8.44 -34.11
CA GLY A 410 39.68 -7.25 -34.75
C GLY A 410 38.36 -7.53 -35.47
N GLY A 411 37.54 -8.46 -34.96
CA GLY A 411 36.27 -8.86 -35.56
C GLY A 411 36.35 -10.04 -36.54
N ASN A 412 37.56 -10.49 -36.90
CA ASN A 412 37.76 -11.58 -37.86
C ASN A 412 38.23 -12.87 -37.18
N TRP A 413 37.51 -13.96 -37.42
CA TRP A 413 37.91 -15.30 -36.95
C TRP A 413 39.04 -15.87 -37.80
N LEU A 414 40.16 -16.20 -37.18
CA LEU A 414 41.24 -16.95 -37.82
C LEU A 414 40.85 -18.43 -37.96
N ALA A 415 41.46 -19.11 -38.93
CA ALA A 415 41.28 -20.54 -39.13
C ALA A 415 41.68 -21.35 -37.89
N TRP A 416 40.97 -22.45 -37.66
CA TRP A 416 41.31 -23.43 -36.64
C TRP A 416 42.66 -24.08 -36.93
N LYS A 417 43.47 -24.22 -35.88
CA LYS A 417 44.73 -24.96 -35.90
C LYS A 417 44.61 -26.14 -34.96
N GLN A 418 44.90 -27.33 -35.44
CA GLN A 418 44.98 -28.53 -34.61
C GLN A 418 46.38 -28.63 -34.00
N LEU A 419 46.46 -28.96 -32.71
CA LEU A 419 47.72 -29.32 -32.07
C LEU A 419 48.21 -30.67 -32.63
N ILE A 420 49.52 -30.90 -32.62
CA ILE A 420 50.11 -32.18 -33.02
C ILE A 420 50.40 -33.01 -31.78
N THR A 421 50.12 -34.32 -31.83
CA THR A 421 50.48 -35.23 -30.73
C THR A 421 51.93 -35.72 -30.85
N LYS A 422 52.47 -36.27 -29.77
CA LYS A 422 53.77 -36.97 -29.81
C LYS A 422 53.75 -38.12 -30.82
N ASP A 423 52.66 -38.88 -30.87
CA ASP A 423 52.49 -40.04 -31.77
C ASP A 423 52.48 -39.62 -33.24
N ASP A 424 51.86 -38.48 -33.58
CA ASP A 424 51.88 -37.92 -34.93
C ASP A 424 53.31 -37.58 -35.38
N VAL A 425 54.10 -37.02 -34.46
CA VAL A 425 55.51 -36.68 -34.70
C VAL A 425 56.33 -37.95 -34.89
N GLU A 426 56.21 -38.92 -33.97
CA GLU A 426 56.94 -40.18 -34.03
C GLU A 426 56.61 -40.98 -35.29
N SER A 427 55.34 -41.03 -35.70
CA SER A 427 54.91 -41.67 -36.95
C SER A 427 55.59 -41.04 -38.17
N ARG A 428 55.63 -39.70 -38.26
CA ARG A 428 56.30 -39.00 -39.37
C ARG A 428 57.81 -39.21 -39.37
N PHE A 429 58.45 -39.22 -38.20
CA PHE A 429 59.87 -39.55 -38.09
C PHE A 429 60.14 -41.01 -38.47
N GLY A 430 59.28 -41.95 -38.08
CA GLY A 430 59.38 -43.36 -38.44
C GLY A 430 59.36 -43.58 -39.96
N VAL A 431 58.42 -42.93 -40.67
CA VAL A 431 58.37 -42.96 -42.15
C VAL A 431 59.66 -42.40 -42.76
N THR A 432 60.18 -41.31 -42.20
CA THR A 432 61.42 -40.69 -42.70
C THR A 432 62.62 -41.60 -42.48
N ASN A 433 62.76 -42.18 -41.29
CA ASN A 433 63.82 -43.14 -40.97
C ASN A 433 63.76 -44.38 -41.87
N GLY A 434 62.56 -44.89 -42.16
CA GLY A 434 62.38 -46.00 -43.09
C GLY A 434 62.85 -45.68 -44.51
N LYS A 435 62.58 -44.45 -45.01
CA LYS A 435 63.10 -44.00 -46.30
C LYS A 435 64.62 -43.86 -46.31
N VAL A 436 65.20 -43.32 -45.23
CA VAL A 436 66.65 -43.20 -45.07
C VAL A 436 67.31 -44.57 -45.08
N ALA A 437 66.81 -45.51 -44.28
CA ALA A 437 67.31 -46.89 -44.25
C ALA A 437 67.19 -47.59 -45.62
N ASN A 438 66.12 -47.32 -46.39
CA ASN A 438 66.00 -47.85 -47.75
C ASN A 438 67.08 -47.29 -48.68
N HIS A 439 67.34 -45.98 -48.62
CA HIS A 439 68.40 -45.35 -49.41
C HIS A 439 69.79 -45.86 -49.02
N GLU A 440 70.08 -46.01 -47.73
CA GLU A 440 71.33 -46.61 -47.24
C GLU A 440 71.52 -48.02 -47.83
N ASN A 441 70.50 -48.88 -47.74
CA ASN A 441 70.56 -50.22 -48.34
C ASN A 441 70.79 -50.20 -49.86
N ARG A 442 70.23 -49.22 -50.58
CA ARG A 442 70.46 -49.06 -52.04
C ARG A 442 71.89 -48.59 -52.34
N ILE A 443 72.43 -47.67 -51.55
CA ILE A 443 73.81 -47.20 -51.67
C ILE A 443 74.77 -48.36 -51.40
N THR A 444 74.60 -49.09 -50.31
CA THR A 444 75.45 -50.26 -49.99
C THR A 444 75.41 -51.30 -51.11
N LYS A 445 74.25 -51.55 -51.72
CA LYS A 445 74.17 -52.44 -52.90
C LYS A 445 74.91 -51.89 -54.12
N LEU A 446 74.92 -50.58 -54.34
CA LEU A 446 75.68 -49.99 -55.45
C LEU A 446 77.19 -50.07 -55.18
N GLU A 447 77.63 -49.76 -53.96
CA GLU A 447 79.02 -49.88 -53.53
C GLU A 447 79.52 -51.33 -53.64
N GLN A 448 78.71 -52.32 -53.25
CA GLN A 448 79.04 -53.74 -53.41
C GLN A 448 79.11 -54.21 -54.87
N ASN A 449 78.46 -53.51 -55.79
CA ASN A 449 78.48 -53.84 -57.22
C ASN A 449 79.36 -52.88 -58.03
N GLU A 450 80.20 -52.09 -57.35
CA GLU A 450 81.11 -51.18 -58.03
C GLU A 450 82.24 -51.97 -58.71
N PHE A 451 82.43 -51.74 -60.01
CA PHE A 451 83.51 -52.33 -60.76
C PHE A 451 84.65 -51.33 -60.96
N THR A 452 85.86 -51.75 -60.59
CA THR A 452 87.07 -51.03 -61.00
C THR A 452 87.43 -51.46 -62.41
N ILE A 453 87.56 -50.49 -63.31
CA ILE A 453 87.95 -50.73 -64.70
C ILE A 453 89.34 -50.16 -64.94
N ARG A 454 90.23 -50.97 -65.53
CA ARG A 454 91.53 -50.50 -66.00
C ARG A 454 91.71 -50.79 -67.50
N HIS A 455 92.36 -49.85 -68.16
CA HIS A 455 92.69 -49.94 -69.58
C HIS A 455 94.09 -50.53 -69.75
N TYR A 456 94.20 -51.49 -70.65
CA TYR A 456 95.46 -52.12 -71.04
C TYR A 456 95.56 -52.10 -72.57
N THR A 457 96.79 -51.97 -73.06
CA THR A 457 97.05 -52.18 -74.49
C THR A 457 97.03 -53.67 -74.80
N LYS A 458 96.82 -54.05 -76.07
CA LYS A 458 96.87 -55.45 -76.52
C LYS A 458 98.15 -56.18 -76.09
N ALA A 459 99.29 -55.49 -76.07
CA ALA A 459 100.56 -56.06 -75.64
C ALA A 459 100.58 -56.44 -74.14
N GLN A 460 99.69 -55.87 -73.33
CA GLN A 460 99.60 -56.05 -71.88
C GLN A 460 98.39 -56.89 -71.47
N GLU A 461 97.75 -57.59 -72.40
CA GLU A 461 96.54 -58.38 -72.12
C GLU A 461 96.76 -59.40 -71.00
N ALA A 462 97.93 -60.06 -70.95
CA ALA A 462 98.27 -61.01 -69.89
C ALA A 462 98.36 -60.34 -68.50
N GLU A 463 98.88 -59.11 -68.42
CA GLU A 463 98.93 -58.32 -67.18
C GLU A 463 97.53 -57.87 -66.75
N GLY A 464 96.70 -57.46 -67.72
CA GLY A 464 95.30 -57.10 -67.49
C GLY A 464 94.47 -58.28 -66.95
N MET A 465 94.65 -59.46 -67.54
CA MET A 465 93.97 -60.69 -67.07
C MET A 465 94.45 -61.13 -65.69
N ALA A 466 95.74 -60.99 -65.38
CA ALA A 466 96.26 -61.27 -64.03
C ALA A 466 95.64 -60.31 -62.98
N TRP A 467 95.51 -59.03 -63.30
CA TRP A 467 94.91 -58.03 -62.42
C TRP A 467 93.41 -58.25 -62.15
N VAL A 468 92.65 -58.72 -63.15
CA VAL A 468 91.25 -59.13 -62.95
C VAL A 468 91.17 -60.37 -62.06
N ASN A 469 92.04 -61.36 -62.23
CA ASN A 469 92.01 -62.59 -61.43
C ASN A 469 92.30 -62.38 -59.93
N GLU A 470 92.89 -61.26 -59.54
CA GLU A 470 93.05 -60.88 -58.13
C GLU A 470 91.72 -60.52 -57.45
N ASP A 471 90.74 -60.02 -58.19
CA ASP A 471 89.36 -59.77 -57.72
C ASP A 471 88.38 -59.86 -58.90
N PRO A 472 88.07 -61.09 -59.35
CA PRO A 472 87.30 -61.32 -60.56
C PRO A 472 85.84 -60.89 -60.43
N THR A 473 85.39 -60.57 -59.21
CA THR A 473 84.04 -60.14 -58.90
C THR A 473 83.82 -58.63 -59.00
N HIS A 474 84.88 -57.82 -58.88
CA HIS A 474 84.78 -56.35 -58.90
C HIS A 474 85.78 -55.67 -59.84
N ARG A 475 86.54 -56.43 -60.63
CA ARG A 475 87.49 -55.87 -61.60
C ARG A 475 87.13 -56.25 -63.02
N LEU A 476 87.16 -55.28 -63.92
CA LEU A 476 86.99 -55.47 -65.35
C LEU A 476 88.17 -54.89 -66.10
N VAL A 477 88.67 -55.62 -67.08
CA VAL A 477 89.71 -55.14 -67.98
C VAL A 477 89.07 -54.67 -69.28
N MET A 478 89.50 -53.50 -69.76
CA MET A 478 89.25 -53.09 -71.15
C MET A 478 90.58 -53.14 -71.90
N VAL A 479 90.64 -53.97 -72.93
CA VAL A 479 91.81 -54.07 -73.81
C VAL A 479 91.47 -53.37 -75.11
N THR A 480 92.26 -52.37 -75.47
CA THR A 480 92.12 -51.68 -76.75
C THR A 480 93.27 -52.03 -77.67
N ASP A 481 92.91 -52.36 -78.91
CA ASP A 481 93.85 -52.33 -80.03
C ASP A 481 94.20 -50.84 -80.23
N GLY A 482 95.48 -50.49 -80.10
CA GLY A 482 95.93 -49.09 -80.15
C GLY A 482 95.50 -48.35 -81.40
#